data_AF-A0A110B298-F1
#
_entry.id   AF-A0A110B298-F1
#
_cell.length_a   1.000
_cell.length_b   1.000
_cell.length_c   1.000
_cell.angle_alpha   90.00
_cell.angle_beta   90.00
_cell.angle_gamma   90.00
#
_symmetry.space_group_name_H-M   'P 1'
#
loop_
_entity.id
_entity.type
_entity.pdbx_description
1 polymer ?
#
loop_
_entity_poly.entity_id
_entity_poly.type
_entity_poly.pdbx_seq_one_letter_code
_entity_poly.pdbx_strand_id
1 'polypeptide(L)'
;MAGVHRLLWAAVAVGGLFVVAGAAALLGDRDTTAPQPEFSAAGECITATEQMRREHPHLLAERMHQSVREGKRDAEQSMHGCVDCHATPPEEQEAGADPMQFCSSCHDYTGVQIGCFNCHADGSNPDNYGSSPDN
;
A
#
# COMPACT_ATOMS: atom_id res chain seq x y z
N MET A 1 12.39 -27.46 53.89
CA MET A 1 12.91 -26.26 53.18
C MET A 1 13.16 -26.47 51.68
N ALA A 2 13.33 -27.71 51.17
CA ALA A 2 13.57 -27.98 49.74
C ALA A 2 12.32 -27.92 48.82
N GLY A 3 11.10 -28.03 49.37
CA GLY A 3 9.86 -28.02 48.58
C GLY A 3 9.43 -26.63 48.10
N VAL A 4 9.75 -25.59 48.87
CA VAL A 4 9.38 -24.20 48.55
C VAL A 4 10.21 -23.67 47.38
N HIS A 5 11.49 -24.04 47.29
CA HIS A 5 12.32 -23.68 46.14
C HIS A 5 11.84 -24.33 44.84
N ARG A 6 11.40 -25.60 44.87
CA ARG A 6 10.87 -26.29 43.67
C ARG A 6 9.61 -25.63 43.12
N LEU A 7 8.75 -25.11 44.00
CA LEU A 7 7.54 -24.37 43.64
C LEU A 7 7.86 -22.97 43.08
N LEU A 8 8.90 -22.31 43.61
CA LEU A 8 9.36 -21.01 43.12
C LEU A 8 9.99 -21.12 41.71
N TRP A 9 10.78 -22.15 41.44
CA TRP A 9 11.34 -22.38 40.09
C TRP A 9 10.26 -22.74 39.07
N ALA A 10 9.24 -23.50 39.46
CA ALA A 10 8.09 -23.80 38.60
C ALA A 10 7.28 -22.55 38.23
N ALA A 11 7.07 -21.63 39.19
CA ALA A 11 6.36 -20.38 38.95
C ALA A 11 7.12 -19.43 38.01
N VAL A 12 8.45 -19.36 38.11
CA VAL A 12 9.30 -18.57 37.19
C VAL A 12 9.28 -19.14 35.77
N ALA A 13 9.29 -20.47 35.62
CA ALA A 13 9.21 -21.11 34.31
C ALA A 13 7.85 -20.85 33.61
N VAL A 14 6.75 -20.85 34.37
CA VAL A 14 5.41 -20.54 33.83
C VAL A 14 5.28 -19.05 33.50
N GLY A 15 5.76 -18.15 34.37
CA GLY A 15 5.72 -16.70 34.12
C GLY A 15 6.56 -16.27 32.92
N GLY A 16 7.74 -16.87 32.72
CA GLY A 16 8.59 -16.62 31.55
C GLY A 16 7.95 -17.04 30.23
N LEU A 17 7.15 -18.11 30.24
CA LEU A 17 6.45 -18.61 29.05
C LEU A 17 5.33 -17.65 28.58
N PHE A 18 4.63 -17.00 29.51
CA PHE A 18 3.60 -16.00 29.18
C PHE A 18 4.18 -14.70 28.62
N VAL A 19 5.36 -14.27 29.07
CA VAL A 19 6.02 -13.05 28.56
C VAL A 19 6.53 -13.24 27.12
N VAL A 20 7.03 -14.43 26.78
CA VAL A 20 7.50 -14.74 25.41
C VAL A 20 6.34 -14.82 24.40
N ALA A 21 5.19 -15.38 24.80
CA ALA A 21 4.02 -15.47 23.93
C ALA A 21 3.39 -14.10 23.61
N GLY A 22 3.43 -13.14 24.56
CA GLY A 22 2.89 -11.79 24.36
C GLY A 22 3.71 -10.93 23.38
N ALA A 23 5.02 -11.16 23.27
CA ALA A 23 5.90 -10.38 22.38
C ALA A 23 5.65 -10.66 20.90
N ALA A 24 5.22 -11.88 20.55
CA ALA A 24 4.94 -12.27 19.15
C ALA A 24 3.76 -11.49 18.54
N ALA A 25 2.76 -11.11 19.34
CA ALA A 25 1.60 -10.36 18.87
C ALA A 25 1.91 -8.88 18.58
N LEU A 26 3.01 -8.34 19.11
CA LEU A 26 3.44 -6.94 18.88
C LEU A 26 4.33 -6.79 17.65
N LEU A 27 4.85 -7.91 17.13
CA LEU A 27 5.58 -7.98 15.86
C LEU A 27 4.54 -8.11 14.74
N GLY A 28 3.85 -7.00 14.47
CA GLY A 28 2.75 -6.91 13.52
C GLY A 28 3.05 -7.64 12.21
N ASP A 29 2.10 -8.51 11.84
CA ASP A 29 2.12 -9.24 10.58
C ASP A 29 2.09 -8.22 9.43
N ARG A 30 3.17 -8.15 8.66
CA ARG A 30 3.12 -7.48 7.37
C ARG A 30 2.28 -8.38 6.50
N ASP A 31 1.11 -7.90 6.07
CA ASP A 31 0.34 -8.61 5.05
C ASP A 31 1.20 -8.69 3.77
N THR A 32 1.91 -9.80 3.62
CA THR A 32 2.80 -10.09 2.48
C THR A 32 2.01 -10.43 1.23
N THR A 33 0.69 -10.55 1.35
CA THR A 33 -0.23 -10.80 0.24
C THR A 33 -0.53 -9.53 -0.54
N ALA A 34 -0.53 -8.37 0.14
CA ALA A 34 -0.80 -7.10 -0.51
C ALA A 34 0.38 -6.68 -1.40
N PRO A 35 0.12 -6.24 -2.64
CA PRO A 35 1.14 -5.67 -3.52
C PRO A 35 1.90 -4.54 -2.82
N GLN A 36 3.21 -4.53 -3.00
CA GLN A 36 4.09 -3.50 -2.43
C GLN A 36 4.47 -2.51 -3.53
N PRO A 37 4.50 -1.20 -3.24
CA PRO A 37 5.02 -0.23 -4.19
C PRO A 37 6.50 -0.44 -4.41
N GLU A 38 6.89 -0.42 -5.67
CA GLU A 38 8.25 -0.12 -6.08
C GLU A 38 8.36 1.38 -6.27
N PHE A 39 9.54 1.92 -5.99
CA PHE A 39 9.76 3.35 -6.01
C PHE A 39 10.79 3.72 -7.07
N SER A 40 10.40 4.58 -8.02
CA SER A 40 11.28 5.12 -9.07
C SER A 40 12.24 6.20 -8.56
N ALA A 41 12.03 6.72 -7.34
CA ALA A 41 12.86 7.75 -6.73
C ALA A 41 12.90 7.63 -5.19
N ALA A 42 13.99 8.11 -4.58
CA ALA A 42 14.11 8.26 -3.14
C ALA A 42 13.45 9.57 -2.66
N GLY A 43 12.77 9.54 -1.51
CA GLY A 43 12.12 10.71 -0.94
C GLY A 43 11.44 10.41 0.39
N GLU A 44 10.85 11.45 1.00
CA GLU A 44 10.01 11.30 2.19
C GLU A 44 8.60 10.86 1.77
N CYS A 45 8.01 9.93 2.51
CA CYS A 45 6.64 9.50 2.25
C CYS A 45 5.67 10.59 2.72
N ILE A 46 4.63 10.89 1.94
CA ILE A 46 3.63 11.89 2.33
C ILE A 46 2.89 11.54 3.62
N THR A 47 2.82 10.26 3.96
CA THR A 47 2.41 9.74 5.27
C THR A 47 2.84 8.27 5.44
N ALA A 48 2.62 7.71 6.62
CA ALA A 48 2.87 6.30 6.94
C ALA A 48 2.09 5.36 6.01
N THR A 49 2.72 4.25 5.61
CA THR A 49 2.13 3.22 4.71
C THR A 49 0.73 2.79 5.13
N GLU A 50 0.54 2.58 6.43
CA GLU A 50 -0.72 2.11 6.98
C GLU A 50 -1.82 3.19 6.94
N GLN A 51 -1.44 4.47 7.02
CA GLN A 51 -2.36 5.57 6.76
C GLN A 51 -2.69 5.67 5.27
N MET A 52 -1.68 5.57 4.38
CA MET A 52 -1.92 5.57 2.94
C MET A 52 -2.88 4.47 2.52
N ARG A 53 -2.70 3.22 2.93
CA ARG A 53 -3.63 2.14 2.54
C ARG A 53 -5.09 2.42 2.90
N ARG A 54 -5.35 3.09 4.02
CA ARG A 54 -6.71 3.42 4.47
C ARG A 54 -7.28 4.67 3.81
N GLU A 55 -6.45 5.69 3.60
CA GLU A 55 -6.90 7.03 3.20
C GLU A 55 -6.66 7.33 1.71
N HIS A 56 -5.81 6.55 1.03
CA HIS A 56 -5.48 6.70 -0.40
C HIS A 56 -6.69 7.00 -1.30
N PRO A 57 -7.78 6.20 -1.31
CA PRO A 57 -8.90 6.46 -2.21
C PRO A 57 -9.58 7.81 -1.94
N HIS A 58 -9.68 8.22 -0.67
CA HIS A 58 -10.25 9.51 -0.30
C HIS A 58 -9.34 10.67 -0.73
N LEU A 59 -8.04 10.56 -0.47
CA LEU A 59 -7.05 11.58 -0.87
C LEU A 59 -7.07 11.80 -2.39
N LEU A 60 -7.10 10.71 -3.17
CA LEU A 60 -7.17 10.80 -4.63
C LEU A 60 -8.50 11.38 -5.12
N ALA A 61 -9.63 10.98 -4.54
CA ALA A 61 -10.94 11.50 -4.91
C ALA A 61 -11.06 13.01 -4.63
N GLU A 62 -10.59 13.45 -3.45
CA GLU A 62 -10.56 14.86 -3.09
C GLU A 62 -9.63 15.64 -4.03
N ARG A 63 -8.44 15.12 -4.31
CA ARG A 63 -7.50 15.75 -5.25
C ARG A 63 -8.10 15.89 -6.64
N MET A 64 -8.80 14.86 -7.12
CA MET A 64 -9.52 14.89 -8.38
C MET A 64 -10.63 15.96 -8.35
N HIS A 65 -11.43 16.02 -7.29
CA HIS A 65 -12.50 17.01 -7.13
C HIS A 65 -11.93 18.44 -7.18
N GLN A 66 -10.94 18.73 -6.34
CA GLN A 66 -10.26 20.02 -6.29
C GLN A 66 -9.66 20.41 -7.65
N SER A 67 -9.01 19.46 -8.34
CA SER A 67 -8.33 19.73 -9.61
C SER A 67 -9.30 19.95 -10.77
N VAL A 68 -10.31 19.09 -10.89
CA VAL A 68 -11.23 19.04 -12.05
C VAL A 68 -12.42 19.96 -11.86
N ARG A 69 -13.02 20.01 -10.66
CA ARG A 69 -14.22 20.81 -10.38
C ARG A 69 -13.88 22.21 -9.93
N GLU A 70 -12.84 22.36 -9.11
CA GLU A 70 -12.51 23.64 -8.49
C GLU A 70 -11.32 24.35 -9.15
N GLY A 71 -10.58 23.66 -10.02
CA GLY A 71 -9.38 24.19 -10.67
C GLY A 71 -8.18 24.41 -9.73
N LYS A 72 -8.23 23.92 -8.49
CA LYS A 72 -7.17 24.06 -7.49
C LYS A 72 -6.11 22.97 -7.70
N ARG A 73 -4.86 23.38 -7.83
CA ARG A 73 -3.70 22.48 -7.95
C ARG A 73 -2.76 22.70 -6.79
N ASP A 74 -2.48 21.63 -6.08
CA ASP A 74 -1.49 21.56 -5.01
C ASP A 74 -0.24 20.89 -5.56
N ALA A 75 0.91 21.54 -5.44
CA ALA A 75 2.17 21.02 -5.95
C ALA A 75 2.71 19.89 -5.06
N GLU A 76 2.51 19.97 -3.75
CA GLU A 76 3.06 19.03 -2.77
C GLU A 76 2.33 17.69 -2.80
N GLN A 77 1.04 17.71 -3.15
CA GLN A 77 0.19 16.52 -3.28
C GLN A 77 -0.38 16.39 -4.70
N SER A 78 0.43 16.72 -5.70
CA SER A 78 0.04 16.60 -7.10
C SER A 78 0.01 15.13 -7.52
N MET A 79 -0.93 14.78 -8.41
CA MET A 79 -0.99 13.42 -8.99
C MET A 79 0.32 13.05 -9.69
N HIS A 80 0.96 14.01 -10.34
CA HIS A 80 2.25 13.82 -11.00
C HIS A 80 3.34 13.45 -9.99
N GLY A 81 3.44 14.18 -8.87
CA GLY A 81 4.42 13.86 -7.82
C GLY A 81 4.19 12.49 -7.18
N CYS A 82 2.95 12.01 -7.12
CA CYS A 82 2.68 10.63 -6.70
C CYS A 82 3.27 9.61 -7.71
N VAL A 83 3.02 9.79 -9.01
CA VAL A 83 3.50 8.88 -10.06
C VAL A 83 5.02 8.93 -10.22
N ASP A 84 5.66 10.09 -10.07
CA ASP A 84 7.12 10.25 -10.15
C ASP A 84 7.89 9.37 -9.16
N CYS A 85 7.24 9.01 -8.05
CA CYS A 85 7.78 8.11 -7.04
C CYS A 85 7.18 6.70 -7.10
N HIS A 86 5.91 6.53 -7.49
CA HIS A 86 5.19 5.23 -7.45
C HIS A 86 5.12 4.50 -8.79
N ALA A 87 5.68 5.05 -9.85
CA ALA A 87 5.83 4.36 -11.13
C ALA A 87 6.93 3.29 -11.05
N THR A 88 6.87 2.34 -11.98
CA THR A 88 7.92 1.33 -12.18
C THR A 88 9.27 2.01 -12.44
N PRO A 89 10.40 1.50 -11.90
CA PRO A 89 11.72 2.09 -12.13
C PRO A 89 12.06 2.21 -13.63
N PRO A 90 12.80 3.25 -14.06
CA PRO A 90 13.16 3.44 -15.47
C PRO A 90 13.86 2.24 -16.10
N GLU A 91 14.75 1.57 -15.37
CA GLU A 91 15.46 0.38 -15.84
C GLU A 91 14.52 -0.79 -16.19
N GLU A 92 13.40 -0.91 -15.48
CA GLU A 92 12.40 -1.95 -15.72
C GLU A 92 11.46 -1.56 -16.85
N GLN A 93 11.12 -0.28 -16.94
CA GLN A 93 10.39 0.27 -18.08
C GLN A 93 11.17 0.08 -19.39
N GLU A 94 12.50 0.30 -19.38
CA GLU A 94 13.38 0.01 -20.53
C GLU A 94 13.40 -1.48 -20.90
N ALA A 95 13.17 -2.36 -19.92
CA ALA A 95 13.01 -3.80 -20.11
C ALA A 95 11.60 -4.20 -20.57
N GLY A 96 10.68 -3.25 -20.71
CA GLY A 96 9.31 -3.45 -21.18
C GLY A 96 8.25 -3.66 -20.09
N ALA A 97 8.57 -3.36 -18.83
CA ALA A 97 7.58 -3.36 -17.75
C ALA A 97 6.56 -2.22 -17.91
N ASP A 98 5.33 -2.46 -17.46
CA ASP A 98 4.27 -1.44 -17.42
C ASP A 98 4.67 -0.33 -16.43
N PRO A 99 4.75 0.95 -16.85
CA PRO A 99 5.03 2.07 -15.95
C PRO A 99 4.08 2.18 -14.74
N MET A 100 2.87 1.62 -14.86
CA MET A 100 1.81 1.68 -13.84
C MET A 100 1.61 0.36 -13.08
N GLN A 101 2.56 -0.58 -13.14
CA GLN A 101 2.45 -1.94 -12.61
C GLN A 101 2.02 -2.02 -11.13
N PHE A 102 2.51 -1.11 -10.27
CA PHE A 102 2.09 -1.09 -8.87
C PHE A 102 0.61 -0.72 -8.72
N CYS A 103 0.18 0.34 -9.42
CA CYS A 103 -1.21 0.81 -9.36
C CYS A 103 -2.17 -0.27 -9.84
N SER A 104 -1.89 -0.90 -10.99
CA SER A 104 -2.73 -1.99 -11.53
C SER A 104 -2.82 -3.16 -10.56
N SER A 105 -1.67 -3.66 -10.06
CA SER A 105 -1.67 -4.82 -9.15
C SER A 105 -2.44 -4.57 -7.84
N CYS A 106 -2.34 -3.39 -7.25
CA CYS A 106 -3.08 -3.04 -6.03
C CYS A 106 -4.59 -2.91 -6.27
N HIS A 107 -4.97 -2.34 -7.42
CA HIS A 107 -6.36 -2.22 -7.83
C HIS A 107 -6.98 -3.57 -8.18
N ASP A 108 -6.23 -4.46 -8.83
CA ASP A 108 -6.62 -5.86 -9.05
C ASP A 108 -6.81 -6.61 -7.74
N TYR A 109 -5.86 -6.44 -6.79
CA TYR A 109 -5.94 -7.05 -5.46
C TYR A 109 -7.19 -6.62 -4.69
N THR A 110 -7.56 -5.35 -4.78
CA THR A 110 -8.72 -4.79 -4.06
C THR A 110 -10.04 -4.92 -4.84
N GLY A 111 -9.99 -5.31 -6.12
CA GLY A 111 -11.15 -5.35 -7.02
C GLY A 111 -11.72 -3.97 -7.34
N VAL A 112 -10.91 -2.91 -7.22
CA VAL A 112 -11.33 -1.52 -7.44
C VAL A 112 -10.85 -1.05 -8.80
N GLN A 113 -11.73 -0.49 -9.60
CA GLN A 113 -11.33 0.05 -10.90
C GLN A 113 -10.62 1.41 -10.76
N ILE A 114 -9.56 1.59 -11.55
CA ILE A 114 -8.97 2.92 -11.80
C ILE A 114 -9.92 3.69 -12.77
N GLY A 115 -9.99 5.01 -12.66
CA GLY A 115 -10.61 5.91 -13.65
C GLY A 115 -9.66 7.10 -13.91
N CYS A 116 -9.69 7.93 -14.95
CA CYS A 116 -10.64 8.16 -16.05
C CYS A 116 -9.87 8.48 -17.37
N PHE A 117 -8.87 7.73 -17.86
CA PHE A 117 -9.07 6.49 -18.62
C PHE A 117 -7.81 5.63 -18.45
N ASN A 118 -7.65 5.14 -17.23
CA ASN A 118 -6.56 4.31 -16.71
C ASN A 118 -5.18 4.87 -17.08
N CYS A 119 -5.00 6.12 -16.60
CA CYS A 119 -3.92 7.06 -16.91
C CYS A 119 -3.89 7.66 -18.34
N HIS A 120 -5.05 7.73 -19.01
CA HIS A 120 -5.33 8.59 -20.18
C HIS A 120 -4.69 8.22 -21.56
N ALA A 121 -4.15 7.01 -21.71
CA ALA A 121 -3.98 6.13 -22.90
C ALA A 121 -3.47 6.64 -24.29
N ASP A 122 -2.48 5.91 -24.86
CA ASP A 122 -2.38 5.61 -26.31
C ASP A 122 -2.41 4.08 -26.61
N GLY A 123 -3.50 3.62 -27.24
CA GLY A 123 -3.57 2.45 -28.15
C GLY A 123 -3.29 1.00 -27.71
N SER A 124 -2.69 0.70 -26.55
CA SER A 124 -2.13 -0.66 -26.32
C SER A 124 -2.82 -1.56 -25.28
N ASN A 125 -3.84 -1.10 -24.54
CA ASN A 125 -4.47 -1.93 -23.49
C ASN A 125 -5.84 -2.51 -23.92
N PRO A 126 -5.93 -3.81 -24.32
CA PRO A 126 -7.13 -4.42 -24.93
C PRO A 126 -8.28 -4.73 -23.95
N ASP A 127 -8.05 -4.63 -22.65
CA ASP A 127 -8.94 -4.97 -21.54
C ASP A 127 -9.88 -3.83 -21.13
N ASN A 128 -9.73 -2.63 -21.70
CA ASN A 128 -10.60 -1.49 -21.41
C ASN A 128 -11.96 -1.48 -22.15
N TYR A 129 -12.33 -2.51 -22.94
CA TYR A 129 -13.56 -2.46 -23.76
C TYR A 129 -14.83 -3.09 -23.14
N GLY A 130 -14.81 -3.77 -21.98
CA GLY A 130 -16.12 -4.22 -21.47
C GLY A 130 -16.16 -5.25 -20.36
N SER A 131 -15.87 -4.82 -19.14
CA SER A 131 -16.17 -5.63 -17.96
C SER A 131 -16.55 -4.80 -16.75
N SER A 132 -17.43 -3.80 -16.94
CA SER A 132 -18.31 -3.38 -15.85
C SER A 132 -19.73 -3.81 -16.21
N PRO A 133 -20.20 -4.96 -15.68
CA PRO A 133 -21.60 -5.08 -15.35
C PRO A 133 -21.80 -4.25 -14.08
N ASP A 134 -22.75 -3.32 -14.16
CA ASP A 134 -23.44 -2.76 -12.99
C ASP A 134 -22.81 -1.49 -12.37
N ASN A 135 -23.66 -0.45 -12.33
CA ASN A 135 -23.43 0.85 -11.68
C ASN A 135 -23.50 0.73 -10.15
#